data_AF-D4DEZ8-F1
#
_entry.id   AF-D4DEZ8-F1
#
_cell.length_a   1.000
_cell.length_b   1.000
_cell.length_c   1.000
_cell.angle_alpha   90.00
_cell.angle_beta   90.00
_cell.angle_gamma   90.00
#
_symmetry.space_group_name_H-M   'P 1'
#
loop_
_entity.id
_entity.type
_entity.pdbx_description
1 polymer ?
#
loop_
_entity_poly.entity_id
_entity_poly.type
_entity_poly.pdbx_seq_one_letter_code
_entity_poly.pdbx_strand_id
1 'polypeptide(L)'
;TSDGQLYSNYTMKTTTLIQRLAATSLSPSKTYRRYHLPSSSGPSGQPPSISDQYDKFYRYTSGRWLWDEEKQLQDRFTPFNVPELQRIAATSIKANKCVAMTKLAEGSFNKTFHLRMDNGSTLVARIPHPIAGPKYYTTASEVATMDFVRPKLPFLPVASYKLFEHRWLTLPLLQARTVLQIPVPQVYAWNPHVDNPVGAEYIIMEEAVGTKLEDVWHDLSLEDRLKIVEDLVSIESKLLSVSFSRYGNLYYSGQAVPGAVVADVVNDTAPALKMDVKKRFAIGPVVARDFWTKERSLMDIDRGPSRREQKWIEQYAVPEPATDPSTTPTAQNSPEAHLSLLKKYLQVAPYLLPTDDPDLVASTIWHTDLHAGNLFVDKGHITSVIDWQQAWAGPLVLQGRHSRLVNYDGDIILKPPPNFKELEPSEKAQLKKQIASSRILYLYELQTAKRNTSLNKVFRLKFGRVRCQPISFVGDTWDDDILPLRESLINVERYWHELGFNFACPIHFTQDELRRHAEDGEGWNEAQDFWKAIAGIVARDGWTPHGMYDEAVALFAELRELGLENMKGKERDEFEAQTRWAESSSQSHNEG
;
A
#
# COMPACT_ATOMS: atom_id res chain seq x y z
N THR A 1 36.74 11.23 -5.94
CA THR A 1 36.60 12.49 -5.16
C THR A 1 35.68 13.46 -5.89
N SER A 2 34.49 12.99 -6.25
CA SER A 2 33.49 13.73 -7.05
C SER A 2 32.09 13.68 -6.42
N ASP A 3 32.00 13.38 -5.11
CA ASP A 3 30.72 13.26 -4.38
C ASP A 3 30.32 14.55 -3.65
N GLY A 4 31.15 15.59 -3.66
CA GLY A 4 30.91 16.84 -2.91
C GLY A 4 30.13 17.95 -3.62
N GLN A 5 29.68 17.76 -4.87
CA GLN A 5 29.11 18.85 -5.69
C GLN A 5 27.60 18.87 -5.84
N LEU A 6 26.86 17.93 -5.24
CA LEU A 6 25.39 17.94 -5.27
C LEU A 6 24.74 18.89 -4.24
N TYR A 7 25.49 19.44 -3.29
CA TYR A 7 24.94 20.11 -2.11
C TYR A 7 25.12 21.65 -2.07
N SER A 8 25.69 22.28 -3.10
CA SER A 8 26.11 23.70 -3.04
C SER A 8 25.08 24.74 -3.52
N ASN A 9 23.93 24.37 -4.09
CA ASN A 9 23.01 25.33 -4.72
C ASN A 9 21.82 25.78 -3.85
N TYR A 10 21.78 25.42 -2.56
CA TYR A 10 20.59 25.60 -1.72
C TYR A 10 20.72 26.64 -0.60
N THR A 11 21.75 27.49 -0.57
CA THR A 11 22.17 28.18 0.67
C THR A 11 21.17 29.14 1.34
N MET A 12 20.11 29.61 0.65
CA MET A 12 19.00 30.36 1.29
C MET A 12 17.71 29.52 1.44
N LYS A 13 17.63 28.37 0.76
CA LYS A 13 16.51 27.41 0.75
C LYS A 13 16.73 26.20 1.68
N THR A 14 17.96 25.97 2.12
CA THR A 14 18.35 24.90 3.04
C THR A 14 17.65 25.04 4.38
N THR A 15 17.50 26.25 4.91
CA THR A 15 16.90 26.47 6.24
C THR A 15 15.44 26.04 6.28
N THR A 16 14.61 26.44 5.31
CA THR A 16 13.19 26.04 5.23
C THR A 16 13.02 24.53 5.00
N LEU A 17 13.87 23.93 4.16
CA LEU A 17 13.88 22.48 3.96
C LEU A 17 14.24 21.76 5.26
N ILE A 18 15.34 22.15 5.90
CA ILE A 18 15.83 21.56 7.16
C ILE A 18 14.81 21.74 8.29
N GLN A 19 14.11 22.87 8.37
CA GLN A 19 13.00 23.09 9.30
C GLN A 19 11.81 22.18 9.03
N ARG A 20 11.42 22.00 7.76
CA ARG A 20 10.37 21.04 7.39
C ARG A 20 10.79 19.60 7.68
N LEU A 21 12.07 19.27 7.55
CA LEU A 21 12.60 17.96 7.92
C LEU A 21 12.61 17.72 9.43
N ALA A 22 13.00 18.73 10.22
CA ALA A 22 12.84 18.69 11.68
C ALA A 22 11.37 18.59 12.08
N ALA A 23 10.49 19.34 11.44
CA ALA A 23 9.04 19.23 11.62
C ALA A 23 8.49 17.86 11.20
N THR A 24 9.11 17.19 10.21
CA THR A 24 8.74 15.81 9.84
C THR A 24 9.24 14.79 10.87
N SER A 25 10.40 15.02 11.51
CA SER A 25 10.87 14.23 12.65
C SER A 25 10.06 14.48 13.94
N LEU A 26 9.36 15.62 14.00
CA LEU A 26 8.43 16.00 15.07
C LEU A 26 6.98 15.70 14.76
N SER A 27 6.63 15.49 13.49
CA SER A 27 5.34 14.96 13.09
C SER A 27 5.52 13.46 13.26
N PRO A 28 5.21 12.89 14.44
CA PRO A 28 4.99 11.45 14.49
C PRO A 28 4.12 11.13 13.28
N SER A 29 4.31 9.99 12.64
CA SER A 29 3.30 9.48 11.71
C SER A 29 1.98 9.43 12.49
N LYS A 30 1.17 10.52 12.44
CA LYS A 30 0.51 11.10 13.64
C LYS A 30 0.00 10.02 14.55
N THR A 31 0.83 9.69 15.52
CA THR A 31 0.79 8.36 16.09
C THR A 31 -0.45 8.21 16.97
N TYR A 32 -1.08 7.05 16.86
CA TYR A 32 -2.20 6.58 17.67
C TYR A 32 -2.05 7.00 19.13
N ARG A 33 -2.88 7.95 19.61
CA ARG A 33 -2.96 8.25 21.05
C ARG A 33 -3.43 6.98 21.77
N ARG A 34 -2.88 6.77 22.98
CA ARG A 34 -3.20 5.66 23.90
C ARG A 34 -4.65 5.21 23.78
N TYR A 35 -4.88 4.00 23.29
CA TYR A 35 -6.08 3.27 23.68
C TYR A 35 -5.91 2.90 25.15
N HIS A 36 -6.61 3.62 26.03
CA HIS A 36 -7.03 2.99 27.28
C HIS A 36 -7.97 1.85 26.88
N LEU A 37 -7.51 0.61 27.05
CA LEU A 37 -8.38 -0.56 27.03
C LEU A 37 -9.57 -0.28 27.96
N PRO A 38 -10.82 -0.36 27.49
CA PRO A 38 -11.94 -0.50 28.40
C PRO A 38 -11.69 -1.79 29.18
N SER A 39 -11.68 -1.70 30.51
CA SER A 39 -11.73 -2.87 31.38
C SER A 39 -13.05 -3.61 31.14
N SER A 40 -13.08 -4.51 30.16
CA SER A 40 -14.21 -5.38 29.93
C SER A 40 -14.14 -6.54 30.93
N SER A 41 -14.92 -6.43 31.99
CA SER A 41 -15.31 -7.57 32.82
C SER A 41 -16.20 -8.52 32.00
N GLY A 42 -15.62 -9.61 31.52
CA GLY A 42 -16.26 -10.75 30.83
C GLY A 42 -15.38 -12.00 30.94
N PRO A 43 -15.93 -13.22 30.89
CA PRO A 43 -15.47 -14.33 31.72
C PRO A 43 -14.11 -14.92 31.30
N SER A 44 -13.25 -15.03 32.32
CA SER A 44 -12.03 -15.84 32.45
C SER A 44 -11.66 -16.79 31.29
N GLY A 45 -10.92 -16.27 30.31
CA GLY A 45 -9.92 -17.03 29.57
C GLY A 45 -8.55 -16.48 29.96
N GLN A 46 -7.65 -17.32 30.48
CA GLN A 46 -6.28 -16.88 30.75
C GLN A 46 -5.65 -16.35 29.45
N PRO A 47 -4.94 -15.21 29.47
CA PRO A 47 -4.14 -14.80 28.32
C PRO A 47 -3.15 -15.92 27.98
N PRO A 48 -2.85 -16.18 26.69
CA PRO A 48 -1.91 -17.21 26.31
C PRO A 48 -0.58 -16.98 27.04
N SER A 49 -0.02 -18.03 27.66
CA SER A 49 1.26 -17.91 28.34
C SER A 49 2.32 -17.50 27.31
N ILE A 50 2.76 -16.26 27.36
CA ILE A 50 3.84 -15.74 26.53
C ILE A 50 5.09 -16.52 26.92
N SER A 51 5.53 -17.43 26.06
CA SER A 51 6.77 -18.17 26.27
C SER A 51 7.92 -17.33 25.73
N ASP A 52 8.93 -17.09 26.57
CA ASP A 52 10.17 -16.41 26.17
C ASP A 52 10.84 -17.09 24.96
N GLN A 53 10.56 -18.39 24.74
CA GLN A 53 11.05 -19.15 23.59
C GLN A 53 10.66 -18.54 22.24
N TYR A 54 9.51 -17.86 22.15
CA TYR A 54 8.94 -17.36 20.91
C TYR A 54 8.97 -15.84 20.77
N ASP A 55 9.65 -15.13 21.68
CA ASP A 55 9.69 -13.65 21.71
C ASP A 55 10.08 -13.03 20.34
N LYS A 56 11.05 -13.63 19.64
CA LYS A 56 11.46 -13.23 18.28
C LYS A 56 10.36 -13.31 17.21
N PHE A 57 9.32 -14.12 17.42
CA PHE A 57 8.17 -14.21 16.52
C PHE A 57 7.15 -13.10 16.78
N TYR A 58 7.12 -12.57 17.99
CA TYR A 58 6.18 -11.51 18.39
C TYR A 58 6.67 -10.12 18.00
N ARG A 59 7.99 -9.89 18.13
CA ARG A 59 8.63 -8.59 17.86
C ARG A 59 8.86 -8.34 16.38
N TYR A 60 8.94 -7.06 16.03
CA TYR A 60 9.47 -6.60 14.75
C TYR A 60 11.01 -6.68 14.75
N THR A 61 11.58 -7.08 13.62
CA THR A 61 12.99 -7.50 13.46
C THR A 61 13.62 -7.11 12.11
N SER A 62 12.85 -6.58 11.15
CA SER A 62 13.39 -6.28 9.81
C SER A 62 14.17 -4.95 9.69
N GLY A 63 13.95 -4.00 10.59
CA GLY A 63 14.58 -2.68 10.53
C GLY A 63 14.39 -1.89 11.82
N ARG A 64 14.82 -0.64 11.79
CA ARG A 64 14.76 0.32 12.89
C ARG A 64 14.11 1.61 12.47
N TRP A 65 13.73 2.43 13.44
CA TRP A 65 13.21 3.77 13.18
C TRP A 65 14.12 4.83 13.82
N LEU A 66 14.35 5.92 13.09
CA LEU A 66 15.13 7.05 13.59
C LEU A 66 14.35 7.84 14.67
N TRP A 67 13.03 7.87 14.57
CA TRP A 67 12.12 8.53 15.52
C TRP A 67 10.95 7.60 15.88
N ASP A 68 10.39 7.78 17.08
CA ASP A 68 9.27 6.99 17.63
C ASP A 68 9.50 5.47 17.68
N GLU A 69 10.76 5.00 17.72
CA GLU A 69 11.06 3.57 17.55
C GLU A 69 10.32 2.67 18.55
N GLU A 70 10.32 3.00 19.83
CA GLU A 70 9.62 2.21 20.85
C GLU A 70 8.15 2.02 20.51
N LYS A 71 7.51 3.08 20.02
CA LYS A 71 6.10 3.05 19.60
C LYS A 71 5.92 2.24 18.33
N GLN A 72 6.78 2.42 17.32
CA GLN A 72 6.74 1.65 16.08
C GLN A 72 6.89 0.15 16.33
N LEU A 73 7.75 -0.23 17.28
CA LEU A 73 7.93 -1.62 17.72
C LEU A 73 6.71 -2.13 18.49
N GLN A 74 6.13 -1.32 19.38
CA GLN A 74 4.93 -1.68 20.14
C GLN A 74 3.71 -1.89 19.22
N ASP A 75 3.50 -0.99 18.26
CA ASP A 75 2.41 -1.03 17.28
C ASP A 75 2.50 -2.23 16.33
N ARG A 76 3.67 -2.88 16.27
CA ARG A 76 3.93 -4.11 15.51
C ARG A 76 4.18 -5.33 16.40
N PHE A 77 4.01 -5.23 17.71
CA PHE A 77 4.12 -6.39 18.59
C PHE A 77 2.83 -7.22 18.55
N THR A 78 2.94 -8.49 18.17
CA THR A 78 1.78 -9.40 18.08
C THR A 78 2.08 -10.70 18.83
N PRO A 79 1.66 -10.87 20.09
CA PRO A 79 1.78 -12.15 20.77
C PRO A 79 0.73 -13.13 20.24
N PHE A 80 1.13 -14.39 20.04
CA PHE A 80 0.24 -15.46 19.60
C PHE A 80 0.73 -16.84 20.06
N ASN A 81 -0.18 -17.81 20.07
CA ASN A 81 0.10 -19.20 20.42
C ASN A 81 0.73 -19.94 19.22
N VAL A 82 2.06 -20.02 19.24
CA VAL A 82 2.86 -20.64 18.18
C VAL A 82 2.57 -22.14 18.03
N PRO A 83 2.54 -22.97 19.11
CA PRO A 83 2.16 -24.38 19.00
C PRO A 83 0.80 -24.60 18.34
N GLU A 84 -0.17 -23.75 18.65
CA GLU A 84 -1.52 -23.90 18.07
C GLU A 84 -1.57 -23.51 16.59
N LEU A 85 -0.86 -22.45 16.19
CA LEU A 85 -0.71 -22.12 14.77
C LEU A 85 -0.05 -23.27 14.00
N GLN A 86 1.01 -23.86 14.55
CA GLN A 86 1.69 -25.04 13.99
C GLN A 86 0.75 -26.24 13.86
N ARG A 87 -0.08 -26.49 14.88
CA ARG A 87 -1.06 -27.58 14.90
C ARG A 87 -2.12 -27.38 13.81
N ILE A 88 -2.68 -26.18 13.70
CA ILE A 88 -3.68 -25.84 12.67
C ILE A 88 -3.07 -26.01 11.27
N ALA A 89 -1.85 -25.51 11.07
CA ALA A 89 -1.14 -25.63 9.80
C ALA A 89 -0.92 -27.09 9.40
N ALA A 90 -0.40 -27.93 10.30
CA ALA A 90 -0.23 -29.36 10.04
C ALA A 90 -1.57 -30.06 9.72
N THR A 91 -2.60 -29.77 10.52
CA THR A 91 -3.95 -30.34 10.32
C THR A 91 -4.54 -29.95 8.97
N SER A 92 -4.36 -28.71 8.53
CA SER A 92 -4.95 -28.20 7.28
C SER A 92 -4.46 -28.91 6.02
N ILE A 93 -3.30 -29.58 6.09
CA ILE A 93 -2.74 -30.37 4.99
C ILE A 93 -2.58 -31.86 5.32
N LYS A 94 -3.21 -32.34 6.39
CA LYS A 94 -3.13 -33.75 6.85
C LYS A 94 -1.71 -34.22 7.16
N ALA A 95 -0.85 -33.33 7.64
CA ALA A 95 0.44 -33.67 8.25
C ALA A 95 0.25 -33.96 9.75
N ASN A 96 1.15 -34.71 10.38
CA ASN A 96 1.01 -35.01 11.82
C ASN A 96 1.54 -33.85 12.68
N LYS A 97 2.61 -33.19 12.23
CA LYS A 97 3.21 -32.08 12.98
C LYS A 97 4.03 -31.12 12.11
N CYS A 98 4.15 -29.89 12.58
CA CYS A 98 5.15 -28.95 12.13
C CYS A 98 6.51 -29.30 12.75
N VAL A 99 7.54 -29.49 11.92
CA VAL A 99 8.90 -29.81 12.37
C VAL A 99 9.79 -28.57 12.50
N ALA A 100 9.47 -27.49 11.80
CA ALA A 100 10.19 -26.22 11.89
C ALA A 100 9.31 -25.05 11.49
N MET A 101 9.46 -23.92 12.18
CA MET A 101 8.85 -22.65 11.83
C MET A 101 9.91 -21.55 11.93
N THR A 102 10.03 -20.73 10.89
CA THR A 102 10.99 -19.62 10.82
C THR A 102 10.26 -18.37 10.31
N LYS A 103 10.66 -17.18 10.79
CA LYS A 103 10.16 -15.93 10.20
C LYS A 103 10.82 -15.80 8.82
N LEU A 104 10.00 -15.81 7.77
CA LEU A 104 10.43 -15.78 6.37
C LEU A 104 10.64 -14.34 5.90
N ALA A 105 9.65 -13.50 6.17
CA ALA A 105 9.66 -12.09 5.81
C ALA A 105 8.80 -11.32 6.81
N GLU A 106 9.09 -10.04 6.95
CA GLU A 106 8.30 -9.15 7.78
C GLU A 106 8.33 -7.76 7.16
N GLY A 107 7.15 -7.32 6.70
CA GLY A 107 6.95 -6.01 6.13
C GLY A 107 6.35 -5.04 7.16
N SER A 108 5.94 -3.87 6.69
CA SER A 108 5.38 -2.82 7.55
C SER A 108 4.05 -3.19 8.20
N PHE A 109 3.34 -4.19 7.68
CA PHE A 109 1.98 -4.56 8.12
C PHE A 109 1.77 -6.03 8.48
N ASN A 110 2.70 -6.92 8.15
CA ASN A 110 2.53 -8.35 8.37
C ASN A 110 3.84 -9.04 8.74
N LYS A 111 3.72 -10.11 9.53
CA LYS A 111 4.76 -11.13 9.70
C LYS A 111 4.40 -12.35 8.89
N THR A 112 5.37 -12.88 8.17
CA THR A 112 5.23 -14.08 7.35
C THR A 112 6.20 -15.13 7.85
N PHE A 113 5.71 -16.33 8.08
CA PHE A 113 6.45 -17.46 8.62
C PHE A 113 6.46 -18.59 7.61
N HIS A 114 7.62 -19.21 7.41
CA HIS A 114 7.76 -20.44 6.67
C HIS A 114 7.67 -21.61 7.65
N LEU A 115 6.80 -22.58 7.35
CA LEU A 115 6.55 -23.77 8.15
C LEU A 115 6.91 -25.00 7.34
N ARG A 116 7.67 -25.92 7.93
CA ARG A 116 8.00 -27.22 7.35
C ARG A 116 7.31 -28.33 8.15
N MET A 117 6.66 -29.24 7.46
CA MET A 117 5.90 -30.34 8.05
C MET A 117 6.69 -31.66 8.02
N ASP A 118 6.25 -32.63 8.82
CA ASP A 118 6.88 -33.96 8.92
C ASP A 118 6.76 -34.81 7.65
N ASN A 119 5.77 -34.53 6.81
CA ASN A 119 5.58 -35.15 5.49
C ASN A 119 6.41 -34.48 4.37
N GLY A 120 7.24 -33.49 4.69
CA GLY A 120 8.09 -32.76 3.73
C GLY A 120 7.41 -31.57 3.04
N SER A 121 6.10 -31.35 3.25
CA SER A 121 5.41 -30.17 2.71
C SER A 121 5.85 -28.88 3.43
N THR A 122 5.83 -27.77 2.69
CA THR A 122 6.06 -26.42 3.22
C THR A 122 4.81 -25.56 3.10
N LEU A 123 4.63 -24.65 4.05
CA LEU A 123 3.52 -23.70 4.11
C LEU A 123 4.03 -22.31 4.50
N VAL A 124 3.23 -21.30 4.16
CA VAL A 124 3.38 -19.95 4.66
C VAL A 124 2.26 -19.63 5.63
N ALA A 125 2.58 -19.10 6.81
CA ALA A 125 1.61 -18.51 7.71
C ALA A 125 1.86 -17.00 7.81
N ARG A 126 0.81 -16.19 7.62
CA ARG A 126 0.86 -14.74 7.76
C ARG A 126 0.02 -14.30 8.95
N ILE A 127 0.58 -13.39 9.74
CA ILE A 127 -0.07 -12.74 10.87
C ILE A 127 0.03 -11.22 10.68
N PRO A 128 -1.10 -10.49 10.66
CA PRO A 128 -1.07 -9.04 10.57
C PRO A 128 -0.52 -8.40 11.84
N HIS A 129 0.17 -7.29 11.67
CA HIS A 129 0.46 -6.37 12.77
C HIS A 129 -0.83 -5.65 13.18
N PRO A 130 -0.95 -5.18 14.44
CA PRO A 130 -2.11 -4.40 14.89
C PRO A 130 -2.47 -3.19 14.00
N ILE A 131 -1.48 -2.63 13.32
CA ILE A 131 -1.63 -1.47 12.40
C ILE A 131 -1.95 -1.85 10.94
N ALA A 132 -2.13 -3.14 10.61
CA ALA A 132 -2.36 -3.59 9.24
C ALA A 132 -3.65 -3.01 8.63
N GLY A 133 -4.60 -2.63 9.48
CA GLY A 133 -5.89 -2.09 9.12
C GLY A 133 -6.94 -2.46 10.15
N PRO A 134 -8.23 -2.27 9.83
CA PRO A 134 -9.30 -2.69 10.72
C PRO A 134 -9.26 -4.21 10.95
N LYS A 135 -9.12 -4.60 12.22
CA LYS A 135 -9.18 -6.00 12.68
C LYS A 135 -10.39 -6.69 12.07
N TYR A 136 -10.26 -7.99 11.80
CA TYR A 136 -11.24 -8.80 11.09
C TYR A 136 -11.38 -8.47 9.60
N TYR A 137 -11.63 -7.22 9.23
CA TYR A 137 -11.94 -6.85 7.86
C TYR A 137 -10.75 -7.02 6.92
N THR A 138 -9.53 -6.67 7.37
CA THR A 138 -8.31 -6.85 6.58
C THR A 138 -8.10 -8.32 6.19
N THR A 139 -8.12 -9.23 7.17
CA THR A 139 -7.94 -10.67 6.94
C THR A 139 -9.10 -11.28 6.15
N ALA A 140 -10.35 -10.98 6.53
CA ALA A 140 -11.52 -11.56 5.89
C ALA A 140 -11.66 -11.15 4.42
N SER A 141 -11.41 -9.88 4.11
CA SER A 141 -11.54 -9.40 2.74
C SER A 141 -10.45 -9.92 1.82
N GLU A 142 -9.23 -10.04 2.35
CA GLU A 142 -8.11 -10.55 1.58
C GLU A 142 -8.33 -12.02 1.18
N VAL A 143 -8.75 -12.87 2.13
CA VAL A 143 -9.00 -14.29 1.83
C VAL A 143 -10.14 -14.46 0.83
N ALA A 144 -11.24 -13.70 0.98
CA ALA A 144 -12.34 -13.72 0.02
C ALA A 144 -11.87 -13.28 -1.38
N THR A 145 -11.00 -12.28 -1.46
CA THR A 145 -10.43 -11.81 -2.72
C THR A 145 -9.51 -12.86 -3.34
N MET A 146 -8.63 -13.49 -2.56
CA MET A 146 -7.76 -14.57 -3.04
C MET A 146 -8.58 -15.73 -3.62
N ASP A 147 -9.66 -16.17 -2.97
CA ASP A 147 -10.55 -17.22 -3.50
C ASP A 147 -11.27 -16.78 -4.78
N PHE A 148 -11.73 -15.52 -4.83
CA PHE A 148 -12.35 -14.96 -6.02
C PHE A 148 -11.40 -15.01 -7.24
N VAL A 149 -10.15 -14.55 -7.07
CA VAL A 149 -9.22 -14.39 -8.20
C VAL A 149 -8.52 -15.69 -8.63
N ARG A 150 -8.43 -16.69 -7.75
CA ARG A 150 -7.64 -17.91 -7.94
C ARG A 150 -7.97 -18.68 -9.24
N PRO A 151 -7.14 -19.61 -9.73
CA PRO A 151 -7.49 -20.54 -10.80
C PRO A 151 -8.16 -21.80 -10.27
N LYS A 152 -9.03 -22.40 -11.08
CA LYS A 152 -9.53 -23.74 -10.83
C LYS A 152 -8.28 -24.59 -10.91
N LEU A 153 -7.99 -25.34 -9.85
CA LEU A 153 -6.90 -26.31 -9.85
C LEU A 153 -6.92 -27.04 -11.21
N PRO A 154 -5.88 -26.91 -12.06
CA PRO A 154 -5.68 -27.92 -13.06
C PRO A 154 -5.44 -29.21 -12.28
N PHE A 155 -6.17 -30.25 -12.66
CA PHE A 155 -5.80 -31.62 -12.31
C PHE A 155 -4.28 -31.73 -12.50
N LEU A 156 -3.54 -31.99 -11.41
CA LEU A 156 -2.11 -32.33 -11.52
C LEU A 156 -1.99 -33.51 -12.50
N PRO A 157 -1.02 -33.55 -13.41
CA PRO A 157 -0.76 -34.73 -14.22
C PRO A 157 -0.51 -35.91 -13.28
N VAL A 158 -1.37 -36.92 -13.37
CA VAL A 158 -1.28 -38.16 -12.60
C VAL A 158 -0.04 -38.92 -13.05
N ALA A 159 1.10 -38.68 -12.42
CA ALA A 159 2.30 -39.50 -12.60
C ALA A 159 2.79 -40.18 -11.31
N SER A 160 2.10 -40.03 -10.17
CA SER A 160 2.62 -40.57 -8.91
C SER A 160 1.57 -40.92 -7.85
N TYR A 161 0.46 -41.57 -8.27
CA TYR A 161 -0.41 -42.30 -7.33
C TYR A 161 -0.80 -43.67 -7.91
N LYS A 162 0.12 -44.63 -7.83
CA LYS A 162 -0.27 -46.04 -7.72
C LYS A 162 -0.34 -46.37 -6.23
N LEU A 163 -1.43 -47.03 -5.84
CA LEU A 163 -1.79 -47.55 -4.51
C LEU A 163 -2.50 -46.54 -3.61
N PHE A 164 -3.85 -46.57 -3.64
CA PHE A 164 -4.68 -47.01 -2.52
C PHE A 164 -6.16 -46.81 -2.90
N GLU A 165 -6.87 -47.91 -3.12
CA GLU A 165 -8.30 -47.90 -3.42
C GLU A 165 -9.18 -47.87 -2.14
N HIS A 166 -10.39 -47.33 -2.34
CA HIS A 166 -11.62 -47.54 -1.55
C HIS A 166 -11.77 -46.83 -0.18
N ARG A 167 -12.18 -45.55 -0.22
CA ARG A 167 -13.43 -45.00 0.39
C ARG A 167 -13.38 -43.47 0.44
N TRP A 168 -13.94 -42.81 -0.57
CA TRP A 168 -14.23 -41.37 -0.55
C TRP A 168 -15.68 -41.10 -0.94
N LEU A 169 -16.59 -41.18 0.03
CA LEU A 169 -17.94 -40.64 -0.08
C LEU A 169 -18.19 -39.82 1.18
N THR A 170 -17.78 -38.54 1.13
CA THR A 170 -18.29 -37.37 1.89
C THR A 170 -17.38 -36.13 1.86
N LEU A 171 -16.34 -36.04 1.03
CA LEU A 171 -15.50 -34.83 0.88
C LEU A 171 -14.94 -34.60 -0.56
N PRO A 172 -15.79 -34.40 -1.60
CA PRO A 172 -15.30 -33.71 -2.81
C PRO A 172 -16.32 -32.75 -3.46
N LEU A 173 -16.93 -31.82 -2.71
CA LEU A 173 -17.83 -30.79 -3.29
C LEU A 173 -17.38 -29.33 -3.09
N LEU A 174 -16.18 -29.08 -2.55
CA LEU A 174 -15.63 -27.74 -2.36
C LEU A 174 -14.39 -27.42 -3.21
N GLN A 175 -13.91 -28.36 -4.04
CA GLN A 175 -12.80 -28.13 -4.96
C GLN A 175 -13.30 -28.14 -6.41
N ALA A 176 -13.47 -26.96 -7.01
CA ALA A 176 -13.35 -26.66 -8.46
C ALA A 176 -14.29 -25.55 -8.97
N ARG A 177 -14.31 -24.34 -8.37
CA ARG A 177 -14.91 -23.15 -9.01
C ARG A 177 -14.16 -21.88 -8.65
N THR A 178 -13.35 -21.35 -9.57
CA THR A 178 -12.74 -20.03 -9.41
C THR A 178 -13.14 -19.11 -10.57
N VAL A 179 -13.01 -17.80 -10.34
CA VAL A 179 -13.60 -16.76 -11.21
C VAL A 179 -12.59 -16.24 -12.22
N LEU A 180 -11.47 -15.67 -11.76
CA LEU A 180 -10.57 -14.92 -12.65
C LEU A 180 -9.37 -15.72 -13.19
N GLN A 181 -8.98 -16.81 -12.53
CA GLN A 181 -7.85 -17.64 -12.96
C GLN A 181 -6.50 -16.93 -12.95
N ILE A 182 -6.26 -16.10 -11.94
CA ILE A 182 -4.98 -15.46 -11.64
C ILE A 182 -4.22 -16.38 -10.67
N PRO A 183 -2.95 -16.72 -10.93
CA PRO A 183 -2.19 -17.60 -10.05
C PRO A 183 -1.95 -16.92 -8.70
N VAL A 184 -2.52 -17.49 -7.63
CA VAL A 184 -2.37 -17.00 -6.25
C VAL A 184 -2.18 -18.20 -5.32
N PRO A 185 -1.46 -18.05 -4.20
CA PRO A 185 -1.28 -19.13 -3.24
C PRO A 185 -2.62 -19.69 -2.72
N GLN A 186 -2.71 -21.00 -2.57
CA GLN A 186 -3.87 -21.62 -1.94
C GLN A 186 -3.96 -21.29 -0.46
N VAL A 187 -5.07 -20.69 -0.01
CA VAL A 187 -5.38 -20.61 1.43
C VAL A 187 -5.86 -21.98 1.93
N TYR A 188 -5.23 -22.50 2.98
CA TYR A 188 -5.58 -23.78 3.62
C TYR A 188 -6.38 -23.59 4.91
N ALA A 189 -6.05 -22.58 5.70
CA ALA A 189 -6.76 -22.23 6.92
C ALA A 189 -6.59 -20.73 7.21
N TRP A 190 -7.58 -20.10 7.81
CA TRP A 190 -7.49 -18.71 8.20
C TRP A 190 -8.49 -18.44 9.32
N ASN A 191 -8.26 -17.39 10.10
CA ASN A 191 -9.23 -16.88 11.06
C ASN A 191 -9.08 -15.36 11.18
N PRO A 192 -10.14 -14.56 10.95
CA PRO A 192 -10.09 -13.11 11.06
C PRO A 192 -10.39 -12.62 12.49
N HIS A 193 -10.71 -13.51 13.43
CA HIS A 193 -10.98 -13.13 14.81
C HIS A 193 -9.78 -13.46 15.70
N VAL A 194 -9.59 -12.70 16.78
CA VAL A 194 -8.51 -12.93 17.76
C VAL A 194 -8.93 -13.87 18.90
N ASP A 195 -10.23 -14.13 19.06
CA ASP A 195 -10.81 -15.04 20.06
C ASP A 195 -10.71 -16.53 19.66
N ASN A 196 -9.70 -16.85 18.85
CA ASN A 196 -9.41 -18.20 18.41
C ASN A 196 -8.22 -18.79 19.20
N PRO A 197 -7.98 -20.11 19.16
CA PRO A 197 -6.89 -20.76 19.90
C PRO A 197 -5.47 -20.20 19.64
N VAL A 198 -5.22 -19.58 18.49
CA VAL A 198 -3.96 -18.88 18.16
C VAL A 198 -3.85 -17.54 18.90
N GLY A 199 -4.96 -16.89 19.24
CA GLY A 199 -4.98 -15.58 19.90
C GLY A 199 -4.69 -14.39 18.97
N ALA A 200 -4.59 -14.63 17.67
CA ALA A 200 -4.34 -13.61 16.65
C ALA A 200 -5.03 -13.97 15.33
N GLU A 201 -5.24 -12.96 14.49
CA GLU A 201 -5.63 -13.18 13.10
C GLU A 201 -4.53 -13.94 12.35
N TYR A 202 -4.90 -14.84 11.44
CA TYR A 202 -3.91 -15.55 10.64
C TYR A 202 -4.46 -16.00 9.29
N ILE A 203 -3.54 -16.18 8.35
CA ILE A 203 -3.76 -16.86 7.06
C ILE A 203 -2.65 -17.90 6.90
N ILE A 204 -3.02 -19.16 6.76
CA ILE A 204 -2.12 -20.27 6.41
C ILE A 204 -2.40 -20.63 4.96
N MET A 205 -1.35 -20.61 4.15
CA MET A 205 -1.45 -20.78 2.71
C MET A 205 -0.24 -21.51 2.12
N GLU A 206 -0.35 -21.87 0.86
CA GLU A 206 0.71 -22.40 0.02
C GLU A 206 1.89 -21.41 -0.05
N GLU A 207 3.10 -21.96 -0.16
CA GLU A 207 4.27 -21.17 -0.49
C GLU A 207 4.21 -20.75 -1.96
N ALA A 208 4.48 -19.48 -2.25
CA ALA A 208 4.44 -18.97 -3.62
C ALA A 208 5.47 -19.71 -4.48
N VAL A 209 5.00 -20.37 -5.55
CA VAL A 209 5.84 -21.16 -6.44
C VAL A 209 6.65 -20.24 -7.35
N GLY A 210 7.94 -20.53 -7.52
CA GLY A 210 8.86 -19.80 -8.40
C GLY A 210 9.87 -18.97 -7.62
N THR A 211 10.55 -18.06 -8.33
CA THR A 211 11.51 -17.11 -7.74
C THR A 211 10.88 -15.73 -7.67
N LYS A 212 11.09 -15.00 -6.58
CA LYS A 212 10.61 -13.62 -6.43
C LYS A 212 11.22 -12.74 -7.52
N LEU A 213 10.37 -12.05 -8.28
CA LEU A 213 10.78 -11.35 -9.49
C LEU A 213 11.77 -10.20 -9.21
N GLU A 214 11.60 -9.50 -8.10
CA GLU A 214 12.51 -8.43 -7.65
C GLU A 214 13.97 -8.87 -7.58
N ASP A 215 14.21 -10.12 -7.16
CA ASP A 215 15.56 -10.66 -6.93
C ASP A 215 16.27 -11.03 -8.24
N VAL A 216 15.53 -11.26 -9.33
CA VAL A 216 16.07 -11.75 -10.61
C VAL A 216 15.81 -10.81 -11.78
N TRP A 217 14.96 -9.78 -11.63
CA TRP A 217 14.49 -8.94 -12.74
C TRP A 217 15.64 -8.40 -13.59
N HIS A 218 16.71 -7.93 -12.97
CA HIS A 218 17.86 -7.32 -13.65
C HIS A 218 18.76 -8.32 -14.37
N ASP A 219 18.69 -9.60 -14.02
CA ASP A 219 19.47 -10.69 -14.63
C ASP A 219 18.72 -11.41 -15.75
N LEU A 220 17.39 -11.26 -15.80
CA LEU A 220 16.56 -11.85 -16.85
C LEU A 220 16.89 -11.29 -18.24
N SER A 221 16.81 -12.18 -19.23
CA SER A 221 16.88 -11.79 -20.64
C SER A 221 15.74 -10.84 -21.01
N LEU A 222 15.94 -10.01 -22.04
CA LEU A 222 14.85 -9.17 -22.53
C LEU A 222 13.65 -10.03 -22.97
N GLU A 223 13.87 -11.19 -23.57
CA GLU A 223 12.81 -12.10 -24.00
C GLU A 223 11.94 -12.56 -22.81
N ASP A 224 12.56 -12.96 -21.70
CA ASP A 224 11.82 -13.40 -20.51
C ASP A 224 11.08 -12.25 -19.84
N ARG A 225 11.67 -11.05 -19.80
CA ARG A 225 10.95 -9.85 -19.33
C ARG A 225 9.72 -9.56 -20.18
N LEU A 226 9.79 -9.75 -21.49
CA LEU A 226 8.65 -9.56 -22.38
C LEU A 226 7.55 -10.59 -22.16
N LYS A 227 7.89 -11.88 -21.94
CA LYS A 227 6.91 -12.91 -21.55
C LYS A 227 6.21 -12.55 -20.23
N ILE A 228 6.96 -12.07 -19.23
CA ILE A 228 6.40 -11.60 -17.96
C ILE A 228 5.44 -10.42 -18.17
N VAL A 229 5.78 -9.48 -19.05
CA VAL A 229 4.90 -8.34 -19.39
C VAL A 229 3.62 -8.83 -20.08
N GLU A 230 3.70 -9.85 -20.95
CA GLU A 230 2.53 -10.46 -21.56
C GLU A 230 1.61 -11.12 -20.52
N ASP A 231 2.18 -11.84 -19.55
CA ASP A 231 1.45 -12.42 -18.42
C ASP A 231 0.81 -11.35 -17.54
N LEU A 232 1.52 -10.25 -17.26
CA LEU A 232 1.00 -9.11 -16.52
C LEU A 232 -0.23 -8.51 -17.21
N VAL A 233 -0.15 -8.24 -18.51
CA VAL A 233 -1.29 -7.72 -19.29
C VAL A 233 -2.45 -8.72 -19.25
N SER A 234 -2.16 -10.03 -19.29
CA SER A 234 -3.20 -11.07 -19.18
C SER A 234 -3.86 -11.11 -17.79
N ILE A 235 -3.11 -10.87 -16.71
CA ILE A 235 -3.66 -10.76 -15.35
C ILE A 235 -4.58 -9.54 -15.27
N GLU A 236 -4.16 -8.39 -15.80
CA GLU A 236 -5.00 -7.20 -15.89
C GLU A 236 -6.28 -7.46 -16.72
N SER A 237 -6.20 -8.19 -17.84
CA SER A 237 -7.38 -8.61 -18.61
C SER A 237 -8.37 -9.41 -17.77
N LYS A 238 -7.86 -10.31 -16.93
CA LYS A 238 -8.67 -11.13 -16.03
C LYS A 238 -9.35 -10.27 -14.96
N LEU A 239 -8.64 -9.31 -14.36
CA LEU A 239 -9.22 -8.36 -13.41
C LEU A 239 -10.34 -7.53 -14.03
N LEU A 240 -10.16 -7.04 -15.27
CA LEU A 240 -11.17 -6.27 -16.01
C LEU A 240 -12.39 -7.10 -16.45
N SER A 241 -12.30 -8.44 -16.45
CA SER A 241 -13.35 -9.32 -16.97
C SER A 241 -14.60 -9.40 -16.08
N VAL A 242 -14.56 -8.88 -14.86
CA VAL A 242 -15.69 -8.86 -13.93
C VAL A 242 -15.84 -7.47 -13.32
N SER A 243 -17.06 -6.93 -13.36
CA SER A 243 -17.42 -5.71 -12.65
C SER A 243 -18.65 -5.90 -11.79
N PHE A 244 -18.68 -5.20 -10.66
CA PHE A 244 -19.72 -5.31 -9.64
C PHE A 244 -20.71 -4.14 -9.67
N SER A 245 -21.88 -4.33 -9.07
CA SER A 245 -22.90 -3.28 -8.92
C SER A 245 -22.58 -2.26 -7.81
N ARG A 246 -21.60 -2.56 -6.95
CA ARG A 246 -21.26 -1.77 -5.75
C ARG A 246 -19.76 -1.65 -5.61
N TYR A 247 -19.32 -0.56 -5.00
CA TYR A 247 -17.94 -0.38 -4.57
C TYR A 247 -17.72 -0.94 -3.16
N GLY A 248 -16.56 -1.52 -2.90
CA GLY A 248 -16.20 -2.10 -1.60
C GLY A 248 -15.25 -3.27 -1.69
N ASN A 249 -14.81 -3.79 -0.55
CA ASN A 249 -14.03 -5.03 -0.50
C ASN A 249 -14.94 -6.26 -0.60
N LEU A 250 -14.41 -7.37 -1.13
CA LEU A 250 -15.09 -8.66 -1.16
C LEU A 250 -15.04 -9.32 0.21
N TYR A 251 -16.12 -10.02 0.57
CA TYR A 251 -16.23 -10.88 1.75
C TYR A 251 -17.00 -12.14 1.37
N TYR A 252 -16.98 -13.18 2.21
CA TYR A 252 -17.86 -14.33 2.01
C TYR A 252 -19.31 -14.02 2.41
N SER A 253 -20.28 -14.43 1.60
CA SER A 253 -21.72 -14.18 1.87
C SER A 253 -22.22 -14.78 3.19
N GLY A 254 -21.54 -15.80 3.71
CA GLY A 254 -21.88 -16.42 5.00
C GLY A 254 -21.38 -15.64 6.23
N GLN A 255 -20.58 -14.60 6.04
CA GLN A 255 -20.05 -13.79 7.14
C GLN A 255 -21.01 -12.64 7.49
N ALA A 256 -21.21 -12.41 8.78
CA ALA A 256 -21.98 -11.29 9.29
C ALA A 256 -21.17 -9.98 9.21
N VAL A 257 -21.00 -9.44 8.00
CA VAL A 257 -20.28 -8.19 7.75
C VAL A 257 -21.30 -7.02 7.72
N PRO A 258 -21.23 -6.05 8.65
CA PRO A 258 -22.16 -4.92 8.67
C PRO A 258 -22.16 -4.14 7.35
N GLY A 259 -23.34 -3.91 6.80
CA GLY A 259 -23.54 -3.17 5.55
C GLY A 259 -23.13 -3.92 4.28
N ALA A 260 -22.68 -5.18 4.38
CA ALA A 260 -22.35 -5.96 3.19
C ALA A 260 -23.60 -6.40 2.43
N VAL A 261 -23.51 -6.36 1.11
CA VAL A 261 -24.58 -6.75 0.18
C VAL A 261 -24.07 -7.81 -0.78
N VAL A 262 -24.97 -8.60 -1.34
CA VAL A 262 -24.59 -9.64 -2.32
C VAL A 262 -23.76 -9.05 -3.46
N ALA A 263 -22.66 -9.72 -3.82
CA ALA A 263 -21.82 -9.31 -4.93
C ALA A 263 -22.53 -9.63 -6.26
N ASP A 264 -23.13 -8.61 -6.88
CA ASP A 264 -23.78 -8.73 -8.19
C ASP A 264 -22.82 -8.32 -9.31
N VAL A 265 -22.67 -9.20 -10.30
CA VAL A 265 -21.82 -8.98 -11.48
C VAL A 265 -22.64 -8.39 -12.62
N VAL A 266 -22.27 -7.19 -13.05
CA VAL A 266 -23.09 -6.37 -13.95
C VAL A 266 -22.68 -6.46 -15.43
N ASN A 267 -21.41 -6.73 -15.72
CA ASN A 267 -20.94 -6.86 -17.11
C ASN A 267 -21.39 -8.17 -17.79
N ASP A 268 -21.13 -8.29 -19.09
CA ASP A 268 -21.52 -9.45 -19.90
C ASP A 268 -20.62 -10.66 -19.60
N THR A 269 -20.97 -11.39 -18.55
CA THR A 269 -20.32 -12.62 -18.12
C THR A 269 -21.32 -13.78 -18.07
N ALA A 270 -20.80 -15.00 -18.16
CA ALA A 270 -21.64 -16.21 -18.18
C ALA A 270 -22.63 -16.24 -16.99
N PRO A 271 -23.92 -16.54 -17.20
CA PRO A 271 -24.92 -16.58 -16.12
C PRO A 271 -24.53 -17.46 -14.93
N ALA A 272 -23.87 -18.60 -15.21
CA ALA A 272 -23.36 -19.49 -14.17
C ALA A 272 -22.30 -18.84 -13.29
N LEU A 273 -21.44 -17.97 -13.85
CA LEU A 273 -20.45 -17.20 -13.10
C LEU A 273 -21.15 -16.19 -12.19
N LYS A 274 -22.11 -15.43 -12.72
CA LYS A 274 -22.89 -14.46 -11.94
C LYS A 274 -23.58 -15.11 -10.75
N MET A 275 -24.20 -16.27 -10.97
CA MET A 275 -24.84 -17.04 -9.89
C MET A 275 -23.84 -17.56 -8.85
N ASP A 276 -22.67 -18.05 -9.28
CA ASP A 276 -21.61 -18.52 -8.37
C ASP A 276 -21.10 -17.38 -7.49
N VAL A 277 -20.82 -16.21 -8.09
CA VAL A 277 -20.35 -15.02 -7.38
C VAL A 277 -21.41 -14.53 -6.38
N LYS A 278 -22.67 -14.39 -6.78
CA LYS A 278 -23.78 -14.01 -5.90
C LYS A 278 -23.92 -14.95 -4.69
N LYS A 279 -23.71 -16.25 -4.91
CA LYS A 279 -23.84 -17.25 -3.84
C LYS A 279 -22.70 -17.18 -2.84
N ARG A 280 -21.47 -16.93 -3.30
CA ARG A 280 -20.26 -17.03 -2.46
C ARG A 280 -19.82 -15.72 -1.85
N PHE A 281 -20.03 -14.59 -2.53
CA PHE A 281 -19.43 -13.33 -2.15
C PHE A 281 -20.43 -12.21 -1.89
N ALA A 282 -20.01 -11.32 -1.00
CA ALA A 282 -20.65 -10.06 -0.69
C ALA A 282 -19.65 -8.91 -0.89
N ILE A 283 -20.14 -7.73 -1.23
CA ILE A 283 -19.39 -6.47 -1.22
C ILE A 283 -19.71 -5.75 0.08
N GLY A 284 -18.69 -5.51 0.88
CA GLY A 284 -18.79 -4.84 2.18
C GLY A 284 -17.96 -3.55 2.25
N PRO A 285 -17.70 -3.03 3.45
CA PRO A 285 -16.99 -1.76 3.62
C PRO A 285 -15.55 -1.84 3.08
N VAL A 286 -15.05 -0.68 2.62
CA VAL A 286 -13.67 -0.50 2.18
C VAL A 286 -12.72 -0.61 3.38
N VAL A 287 -11.63 -1.37 3.24
CA VAL A 287 -10.68 -1.68 4.34
C VAL A 287 -9.40 -0.83 4.30
N ALA A 288 -9.34 0.15 3.40
CA ALA A 288 -8.24 1.10 3.27
C ALA A 288 -7.95 1.77 4.62
N ARG A 289 -6.71 1.71 5.09
CA ARG A 289 -6.34 2.06 6.48
C ARG A 289 -6.78 3.45 6.90
N ASP A 290 -6.62 4.43 6.02
CA ASP A 290 -6.93 5.84 6.26
C ASP A 290 -8.43 6.06 6.59
N PHE A 291 -9.28 5.07 6.29
CA PHE A 291 -10.69 5.05 6.65
C PHE A 291 -10.97 4.61 8.09
N TRP A 292 -9.97 4.04 8.76
CA TRP A 292 -10.08 3.37 10.05
C TRP A 292 -9.06 3.84 11.09
N THR A 293 -8.10 4.69 10.73
CA THR A 293 -7.08 5.20 11.65
C THR A 293 -7.71 6.04 12.78
N LYS A 294 -7.24 5.86 14.03
CA LYS A 294 -7.70 6.59 15.23
C LYS A 294 -9.22 6.48 15.46
N GLU A 295 -9.87 7.58 15.85
CA GLU A 295 -11.30 7.65 16.15
C GLU A 295 -12.17 7.40 14.92
N ARG A 296 -11.62 7.46 13.69
CA ARG A 296 -12.34 7.09 12.47
C ARG A 296 -12.87 5.65 12.51
N SER A 297 -12.17 4.74 13.20
CA SER A 297 -12.63 3.35 13.42
C SER A 297 -13.91 3.26 14.26
N LEU A 298 -14.16 4.22 15.14
CA LEU A 298 -15.25 4.21 16.12
C LEU A 298 -16.51 4.94 15.61
N MET A 299 -16.39 5.68 14.50
CA MET A 299 -17.50 6.47 13.96
C MET A 299 -18.52 5.57 13.25
N ASP A 300 -19.78 5.66 13.70
CA ASP A 300 -20.92 5.03 13.02
C ASP A 300 -21.43 5.92 11.88
N ILE A 301 -20.65 5.99 10.81
CA ILE A 301 -20.97 6.74 9.58
C ILE A 301 -20.67 5.90 8.35
N ASP A 302 -21.41 6.12 7.27
CA ASP A 302 -21.03 5.62 5.95
C ASP A 302 -19.60 6.08 5.61
N ARG A 303 -18.75 5.11 5.26
CA ARG A 303 -17.29 5.27 5.18
C ARG A 303 -16.83 5.89 3.85
N GLY A 304 -17.58 6.85 3.33
CA GLY A 304 -17.11 7.70 2.23
C GLY A 304 -16.04 8.69 2.71
N PRO A 305 -15.03 9.03 1.88
CA PRO A 305 -13.84 9.74 2.35
C PRO A 305 -14.15 11.17 2.84
N SER A 306 -15.08 11.90 2.21
CA SER A 306 -15.33 13.32 2.53
C SER A 306 -16.20 13.57 3.77
N ARG A 307 -17.36 12.89 3.88
CA ARG A 307 -18.29 13.10 5.01
C ARG A 307 -17.70 12.60 6.33
N ARG A 308 -16.94 11.50 6.27
CA ARG A 308 -16.21 10.99 7.43
C ARG A 308 -15.20 12.02 7.90
N GLU A 309 -14.36 12.53 6.99
CA GLU A 309 -13.29 13.45 7.36
C GLU A 309 -13.84 14.75 7.95
N GLN A 310 -14.92 15.31 7.38
CA GLN A 310 -15.59 16.48 7.98
C GLN A 310 -16.03 16.23 9.42
N LYS A 311 -16.77 15.14 9.67
CA LYS A 311 -17.25 14.84 11.01
C LYS A 311 -16.11 14.52 11.99
N TRP A 312 -15.04 13.89 11.51
CA TRP A 312 -13.88 13.60 12.35
C TRP A 312 -13.22 14.91 12.79
N ILE A 313 -13.02 15.85 11.86
CA ILE A 313 -12.43 17.16 12.17
C ILE A 313 -13.32 17.95 13.13
N GLU A 314 -14.63 17.98 12.90
CA GLU A 314 -15.59 18.67 13.79
C GLU A 314 -15.56 18.16 15.25
N GLN A 315 -15.24 16.88 15.45
CA GLN A 315 -15.33 16.23 16.77
C GLN A 315 -13.98 16.03 17.46
N TYR A 316 -12.92 15.78 16.69
CA TYR A 316 -11.66 15.25 17.21
C TYR A 316 -10.42 16.04 16.79
N ALA A 317 -10.51 16.98 15.84
CA ALA A 317 -9.37 17.80 15.48
C ALA A 317 -8.95 18.67 16.67
N VAL A 318 -7.72 18.49 17.12
CA VAL A 318 -7.11 19.31 18.16
C VAL A 318 -5.98 20.10 17.52
N PRO A 319 -6.14 21.43 17.35
CA PRO A 319 -5.06 22.29 16.90
C PRO A 319 -3.86 22.15 17.84
N GLU A 320 -2.67 22.02 17.28
CA GLU A 320 -1.45 22.07 18.04
C GLU A 320 -1.27 23.47 18.64
N PRO A 321 -0.79 23.58 19.89
CA PRO A 321 -0.40 24.88 20.44
C PRO A 321 0.60 25.51 19.47
N ALA A 322 0.45 26.80 19.16
CA ALA A 322 1.34 27.50 18.25
C ALA A 322 2.79 27.51 18.79
N THR A 323 3.55 26.44 18.53
CA THR A 323 4.98 26.54 18.28
C THR A 323 5.14 27.27 16.95
N ASP A 324 6.12 28.16 16.86
CA ASP A 324 6.18 29.29 15.92
C ASP A 324 5.64 29.01 14.48
N PRO A 325 4.89 29.92 13.85
CA PRO A 325 4.34 29.81 12.48
C PRO A 325 5.33 29.49 11.32
N SER A 326 6.62 29.28 11.59
CA SER A 326 7.65 29.02 10.56
C SER A 326 7.74 27.57 10.09
N THR A 327 7.20 26.59 10.82
CA THR A 327 7.38 25.16 10.48
C THR A 327 6.16 24.47 9.88
N THR A 328 4.96 25.00 10.10
CA THR A 328 3.70 24.40 9.61
C THR A 328 2.76 25.50 9.13
N PRO A 329 2.25 25.43 7.88
CA PRO A 329 1.31 26.42 7.37
C PRO A 329 0.15 26.65 8.35
N THR A 330 -0.21 27.91 8.62
CA THR A 330 -1.30 28.25 9.56
C THR A 330 -2.59 27.51 9.21
N ALA A 331 -2.83 27.29 7.91
CA ALA A 331 -4.00 26.58 7.42
C ALA A 331 -4.02 25.08 7.77
N GLN A 332 -2.86 24.41 7.90
CA GLN A 332 -2.77 22.99 8.28
C GLN A 332 -3.21 22.77 9.74
N ASN A 333 -3.11 23.79 10.59
CA ASN A 333 -3.49 23.72 11.99
C ASN A 333 -4.88 24.33 12.28
N SER A 334 -5.65 24.71 11.25
CA SER A 334 -6.96 25.35 11.40
C SER A 334 -8.09 24.42 10.96
N PRO A 335 -8.90 23.86 11.89
CA PRO A 335 -10.04 23.01 11.54
C PRO A 335 -10.98 23.69 10.53
N GLU A 336 -11.20 25.00 10.64
CA GLU A 336 -12.03 25.78 9.74
C GLU A 336 -11.48 25.80 8.31
N ALA A 337 -10.15 25.87 8.14
CA ALA A 337 -9.52 25.82 6.83
C ALA A 337 -9.76 24.48 6.14
N HIS A 338 -9.62 23.37 6.85
CA HIS A 338 -9.91 22.03 6.34
C HIS A 338 -11.40 21.89 6.00
N LEU A 339 -12.30 22.26 6.91
CA LEU A 339 -13.75 22.17 6.70
C LEU A 339 -14.22 23.02 5.50
N SER A 340 -13.68 24.23 5.34
CA SER A 340 -13.95 25.09 4.19
C SER A 340 -13.55 24.41 2.88
N LEU A 341 -12.38 23.77 2.84
CA LEU A 341 -11.89 23.08 1.66
C LEU A 341 -12.70 21.81 1.34
N LEU A 342 -13.04 21.02 2.35
CA LEU A 342 -13.92 19.86 2.22
C LEU A 342 -15.31 20.27 1.70
N LYS A 343 -15.82 21.43 2.11
CA LYS A 343 -17.07 22.00 1.57
C LYS A 343 -16.95 22.39 0.10
N LYS A 344 -15.81 22.95 -0.35
CA LYS A 344 -15.54 23.17 -1.78
C LYS A 344 -15.50 21.83 -2.54
N TYR A 345 -14.80 20.82 -2.01
CA TYR A 345 -14.77 19.47 -2.61
C TYR A 345 -16.18 18.89 -2.82
N LEU A 346 -17.06 18.96 -1.82
CA LEU A 346 -18.41 18.41 -1.93
C LEU A 346 -19.24 19.06 -3.05
N GLN A 347 -18.96 20.30 -3.42
CA GLN A 347 -19.65 21.00 -4.51
C GLN A 347 -19.22 20.51 -5.89
N VAL A 348 -17.97 20.04 -6.04
CA VAL A 348 -17.44 19.53 -7.32
C VAL A 348 -17.48 18.00 -7.43
N ALA A 349 -17.53 17.27 -6.30
CA ALA A 349 -17.47 15.81 -6.26
C ALA A 349 -18.45 15.09 -7.22
N PRO A 350 -19.72 15.53 -7.41
CA PRO A 350 -20.64 14.90 -8.35
C PRO A 350 -20.19 14.94 -9.82
N TYR A 351 -19.23 15.79 -10.16
CA TYR A 351 -18.77 16.04 -11.54
C TYR A 351 -17.39 15.44 -11.85
N LEU A 352 -16.65 15.00 -10.83
CA LEU A 352 -15.25 14.57 -11.01
C LEU A 352 -15.14 13.26 -11.80
N LEU A 353 -15.97 12.26 -11.47
CA LEU A 353 -15.95 10.97 -12.15
C LEU A 353 -16.64 11.07 -13.53
N PRO A 354 -16.04 10.50 -14.60
CA PRO A 354 -16.63 10.47 -15.93
C PRO A 354 -17.74 9.41 -16.01
N THR A 355 -18.91 9.70 -15.42
CA THR A 355 -20.04 8.76 -15.32
C THR A 355 -20.71 8.46 -16.66
N ASP A 356 -20.38 9.22 -17.70
CA ASP A 356 -20.82 9.03 -19.08
C ASP A 356 -20.12 7.84 -19.79
N ASP A 357 -18.96 7.40 -19.28
CA ASP A 357 -18.28 6.18 -19.73
C ASP A 357 -18.30 5.10 -18.64
N PRO A 358 -19.23 4.12 -18.73
CA PRO A 358 -19.35 3.04 -17.74
C PRO A 358 -18.07 2.23 -17.55
N ASP A 359 -17.18 2.14 -18.54
CA ASP A 359 -15.93 1.40 -18.43
C ASP A 359 -14.96 2.06 -17.45
N LEU A 360 -14.97 3.40 -17.36
CA LEU A 360 -14.08 4.16 -16.49
C LEU A 360 -14.51 4.11 -15.03
N VAL A 361 -15.82 4.05 -14.77
CA VAL A 361 -16.40 4.03 -13.42
C VAL A 361 -16.82 2.62 -12.97
N ALA A 362 -16.57 1.60 -13.79
CA ALA A 362 -16.86 0.21 -13.45
C ALA A 362 -16.24 -0.18 -12.10
N SER A 363 -17.01 -0.87 -11.26
CA SER A 363 -16.53 -1.41 -9.99
C SER A 363 -15.68 -2.65 -10.26
N THR A 364 -14.37 -2.47 -10.33
CA THR A 364 -13.42 -3.53 -10.69
C THR A 364 -12.51 -3.81 -9.51
N ILE A 365 -12.36 -5.09 -9.15
CA ILE A 365 -11.33 -5.53 -8.21
C ILE A 365 -9.98 -5.28 -8.86
N TRP A 366 -9.15 -4.45 -8.24
CA TRP A 366 -7.84 -4.10 -8.78
C TRP A 366 -6.72 -4.33 -7.78
N HIS A 367 -5.61 -4.91 -8.25
CA HIS A 367 -4.41 -5.05 -7.45
C HIS A 367 -3.51 -3.82 -7.68
N THR A 368 -3.68 -2.82 -6.83
CA THR A 368 -3.04 -1.51 -7.05
C THR A 368 -1.52 -1.50 -6.78
N ASP A 369 -0.98 -2.56 -6.17
CA ASP A 369 0.44 -2.72 -5.83
C ASP A 369 1.12 -3.90 -6.58
N LEU A 370 0.82 -4.06 -7.86
CA LEU A 370 1.53 -5.03 -8.72
C LEU A 370 2.93 -4.50 -9.04
N HIS A 371 3.94 -4.93 -8.29
CA HIS A 371 5.36 -4.66 -8.53
C HIS A 371 6.19 -5.95 -8.44
N ALA A 372 7.47 -5.89 -8.83
CA ALA A 372 8.35 -7.06 -8.87
C ALA A 372 8.46 -7.83 -7.53
N GLY A 373 8.24 -7.15 -6.40
CA GLY A 373 8.29 -7.78 -5.07
C GLY A 373 7.10 -8.69 -4.77
N ASN A 374 5.96 -8.47 -5.46
CA ASN A 374 4.71 -9.22 -5.27
C ASN A 374 4.46 -10.27 -6.38
N LEU A 375 5.43 -10.48 -7.26
CA LEU A 375 5.35 -11.42 -8.38
C LEU A 375 6.40 -12.51 -8.23
N PHE A 376 5.99 -13.75 -8.46
CA PHE A 376 6.89 -14.90 -8.56
C PHE A 376 6.90 -15.41 -9.99
N VAL A 377 8.08 -15.84 -10.44
CA VAL A 377 8.29 -16.29 -11.82
C VAL A 377 9.03 -17.62 -11.91
N ASP A 378 8.74 -18.38 -12.96
CA ASP A 378 9.54 -19.50 -13.44
C ASP A 378 9.62 -19.44 -14.97
N LYS A 379 10.82 -19.60 -15.52
CA LYS A 379 11.08 -19.62 -16.98
C LYS A 379 10.41 -18.47 -17.76
N GLY A 380 10.43 -17.26 -17.21
CA GLY A 380 9.84 -16.07 -17.84
C GLY A 380 8.32 -15.98 -17.75
N HIS A 381 7.67 -16.79 -16.90
CA HIS A 381 6.23 -16.75 -16.69
C HIS A 381 5.86 -16.44 -15.24
N ILE A 382 4.78 -15.69 -15.04
CA ILE A 382 4.26 -15.38 -13.70
C ILE A 382 3.58 -16.62 -13.12
N THR A 383 4.12 -17.15 -12.04
CA THR A 383 3.65 -18.37 -11.36
C THR A 383 2.86 -18.09 -10.09
N SER A 384 2.99 -16.89 -9.51
CA SER A 384 2.20 -16.48 -8.34
C SER A 384 2.15 -14.97 -8.20
N VAL A 385 0.99 -14.46 -7.77
CA VAL A 385 0.75 -13.08 -7.35
C VAL A 385 0.36 -13.10 -5.88
N ILE A 386 1.12 -12.39 -5.05
CA ILE A 386 0.90 -12.29 -3.60
C ILE A 386 0.43 -10.89 -3.20
N ASP A 387 0.11 -10.73 -1.92
CA ASP A 387 -0.27 -9.47 -1.28
C ASP A 387 -1.58 -8.85 -1.81
N TRP A 388 -2.66 -9.63 -1.74
CA TRP A 388 -4.01 -9.19 -2.11
C TRP A 388 -4.68 -8.33 -1.03
N GLN A 389 -3.95 -7.96 0.01
CA GLN A 389 -4.43 -7.07 1.05
C GLN A 389 -4.80 -5.72 0.43
N GLN A 390 -5.90 -5.10 0.91
CA GLN A 390 -6.43 -3.83 0.39
C GLN A 390 -6.98 -3.85 -1.04
N ALA A 391 -6.94 -4.97 -1.78
CA ALA A 391 -7.61 -5.07 -3.07
C ALA A 391 -9.14 -4.95 -2.88
N TRP A 392 -9.75 -4.02 -3.61
CA TRP A 392 -11.17 -3.69 -3.47
C TRP A 392 -11.81 -3.41 -4.84
N ALA A 393 -13.12 -3.56 -4.92
CA ALA A 393 -13.90 -3.26 -6.10
C ALA A 393 -14.23 -1.77 -6.09
N GLY A 394 -13.60 -1.00 -6.98
CA GLY A 394 -13.71 0.45 -7.02
C GLY A 394 -13.77 0.98 -8.45
N PRO A 395 -14.02 2.28 -8.65
CA PRO A 395 -14.00 2.89 -9.98
C PRO A 395 -12.64 2.65 -10.64
N LEU A 396 -12.63 2.05 -11.83
CA LEU A 396 -11.38 1.74 -12.54
C LEU A 396 -10.49 2.96 -12.72
N VAL A 397 -11.07 4.14 -12.99
CA VAL A 397 -10.34 5.40 -13.17
C VAL A 397 -9.54 5.84 -11.93
N LEU A 398 -9.93 5.42 -10.73
CA LEU A 398 -9.19 5.73 -9.49
C LEU A 398 -8.08 4.72 -9.19
N GLN A 399 -8.09 3.56 -9.84
CA GLN A 399 -7.22 2.43 -9.52
C GLN A 399 -6.24 2.09 -10.65
N GLY A 400 -6.69 2.25 -11.89
CA GLY A 400 -5.98 1.89 -13.12
C GLY A 400 -4.77 2.80 -13.33
N ARG A 401 -3.59 2.19 -13.27
CA ARG A 401 -2.29 2.84 -13.47
C ARG A 401 -1.31 1.82 -14.02
N HIS A 402 -0.26 2.28 -14.69
CA HIS A 402 0.83 1.40 -15.08
C HIS A 402 1.38 0.68 -13.85
N SER A 403 1.60 -0.63 -13.98
CA SER A 403 2.34 -1.39 -12.97
C SER A 403 3.71 -0.76 -12.74
N ARG A 404 4.15 -0.71 -11.47
CA ARG A 404 5.50 -0.24 -11.13
C ARG A 404 6.60 -1.06 -11.81
N LEU A 405 6.30 -2.30 -12.22
CA LEU A 405 7.22 -3.15 -12.97
C LEU A 405 7.64 -2.55 -14.31
N VAL A 406 6.73 -1.82 -14.97
CA VAL A 406 6.93 -1.26 -16.32
C VAL A 406 7.06 0.26 -16.30
N ASN A 407 7.02 0.90 -15.13
CA ASN A 407 7.07 2.35 -15.01
C ASN A 407 8.43 2.88 -15.48
N TYR A 408 8.40 3.91 -16.33
CA TYR A 408 9.60 4.54 -16.88
C TYR A 408 9.31 5.99 -17.24
N ASP A 409 10.00 6.91 -16.57
CA ASP A 409 9.80 8.35 -16.70
C ASP A 409 10.80 9.01 -17.69
N GLY A 410 11.68 8.23 -18.31
CA GLY A 410 12.67 8.73 -19.27
C GLY A 410 12.17 8.81 -20.70
N ASP A 411 13.00 9.36 -21.59
CA ASP A 411 12.69 9.40 -23.02
C ASP A 411 12.57 7.99 -23.60
N ILE A 412 11.55 7.80 -24.45
CA ILE A 412 11.28 6.51 -25.10
C ILE A 412 12.26 6.31 -26.26
N ILE A 413 13.22 5.41 -26.06
CA ILE A 413 14.26 5.09 -27.04
C ILE A 413 14.09 3.62 -27.47
N LEU A 414 13.55 3.40 -28.67
CA LEU A 414 13.31 2.03 -29.17
C LEU A 414 14.49 1.42 -29.94
N LYS A 415 15.35 2.29 -30.50
CA LYS A 415 16.51 1.92 -31.30
C LYS A 415 17.76 2.64 -30.78
N PRO A 416 18.94 1.99 -30.77
CA PRO A 416 20.18 2.67 -30.43
C PRO A 416 20.44 3.85 -31.38
N PRO A 417 20.98 4.98 -30.87
CA PRO A 417 21.38 6.11 -31.69
C PRO A 417 22.59 5.74 -32.58
N PRO A 418 22.83 6.47 -33.69
CA PRO A 418 23.91 6.15 -34.62
C PRO A 418 25.31 6.08 -33.97
N ASN A 419 25.58 6.95 -33.00
CA ASN A 419 26.85 7.02 -32.27
C ASN A 419 26.99 5.96 -31.15
N PHE A 420 26.06 5.01 -31.01
CA PHE A 420 26.06 4.03 -29.93
C PHE A 420 27.37 3.24 -29.80
N LYS A 421 28.03 2.95 -30.93
CA LYS A 421 29.31 2.21 -30.95
C LYS A 421 30.47 3.02 -30.39
N GLU A 422 30.38 4.34 -30.41
CA GLU A 422 31.43 5.29 -30.02
C GLU A 422 31.34 5.70 -28.55
N LEU A 423 30.21 5.42 -27.89
CA LEU A 423 29.98 5.75 -26.47
C LEU A 423 30.92 5.00 -25.52
N GLU A 424 31.16 5.57 -24.34
CA GLU A 424 31.93 4.90 -23.29
C GLU A 424 31.18 3.66 -22.75
N PRO A 425 31.87 2.64 -22.20
CA PRO A 425 31.22 1.41 -21.73
C PRO A 425 30.09 1.63 -20.71
N SER A 426 30.25 2.59 -19.79
CA SER A 426 29.22 2.95 -18.80
C SER A 426 28.00 3.59 -19.45
N GLU A 427 28.20 4.53 -20.38
CA GLU A 427 27.13 5.18 -21.15
C GLU A 427 26.39 4.16 -22.03
N LYS A 428 27.12 3.24 -22.67
CA LYS A 428 26.53 2.11 -23.42
C LYS A 428 25.65 1.25 -22.53
N ALA A 429 26.09 0.94 -21.30
CA ALA A 429 25.31 0.13 -20.36
C ALA A 429 24.03 0.85 -19.92
N GLN A 430 24.13 2.14 -19.58
CA GLN A 430 22.98 2.96 -19.20
C GLN A 430 21.96 3.09 -20.34
N LEU A 431 22.44 3.35 -21.56
CA LEU A 431 21.58 3.47 -22.73
C LEU A 431 20.92 2.13 -23.10
N LYS A 432 21.63 1.00 -22.93
CA LYS A 432 21.00 -0.34 -23.07
C LYS A 432 19.86 -0.52 -22.07
N LYS A 433 20.03 -0.09 -20.82
CA LYS A 433 18.99 -0.15 -19.78
C LYS A 433 17.79 0.72 -20.16
N GLN A 434 18.01 1.95 -20.59
CA GLN A 434 16.96 2.86 -21.08
C GLN A 434 16.19 2.28 -22.28
N ILE A 435 16.90 1.71 -23.25
CA ILE A 435 16.27 1.08 -24.42
C ILE A 435 15.43 -0.13 -23.99
N ALA A 436 15.93 -0.95 -23.06
CA ALA A 436 15.19 -2.10 -22.54
C ALA A 436 13.90 -1.66 -21.82
N SER A 437 13.99 -0.69 -20.91
CA SER A 437 12.82 -0.10 -20.21
C SER A 437 11.82 0.52 -21.19
N SER A 438 12.30 1.27 -22.19
CA SER A 438 11.46 1.87 -23.24
C SER A 438 10.70 0.81 -24.03
N ARG A 439 11.36 -0.29 -24.40
CA ARG A 439 10.72 -1.40 -25.13
C ARG A 439 9.67 -2.11 -24.29
N ILE A 440 9.97 -2.35 -23.01
CA ILE A 440 9.04 -2.97 -22.05
C ILE A 440 7.78 -2.12 -21.91
N LEU A 441 7.93 -0.82 -21.62
CA LEU A 441 6.79 0.10 -21.50
C LEU A 441 6.00 0.20 -22.81
N TYR A 442 6.68 0.37 -23.95
CA TYR A 442 6.03 0.46 -25.25
C TYR A 442 5.21 -0.81 -25.58
N LEU A 443 5.77 -1.99 -25.34
CA LEU A 443 5.06 -3.25 -25.58
C LEU A 443 3.92 -3.48 -24.60
N TYR A 444 4.09 -3.12 -23.33
CA TYR A 444 3.01 -3.13 -22.34
C TYR A 444 1.84 -2.26 -22.80
N GLU A 445 2.09 -1.01 -23.20
CA GLU A 445 1.03 -0.11 -23.67
C GLU A 445 0.37 -0.63 -24.94
N LEU A 446 1.15 -1.15 -25.90
CA LEU A 446 0.62 -1.70 -27.14
C LEU A 446 -0.31 -2.89 -26.88
N GLN A 447 0.10 -3.82 -26.01
CA GLN A 447 -0.71 -4.99 -25.65
C GLN A 447 -1.94 -4.60 -24.82
N THR A 448 -1.79 -3.63 -23.91
CA THR A 448 -2.90 -3.08 -23.12
C THR A 448 -3.93 -2.42 -24.03
N ALA A 449 -3.51 -1.61 -24.99
CA ALA A 449 -4.42 -0.99 -25.96
C ALA A 449 -5.20 -2.03 -26.78
N LYS A 450 -4.57 -3.18 -27.07
CA LYS A 450 -5.19 -4.27 -27.83
C LYS A 450 -6.15 -5.14 -27.00
N ARG A 451 -5.78 -5.46 -25.75
CA ARG A 451 -6.49 -6.45 -24.91
C ARG A 451 -7.35 -5.84 -23.80
N ASN A 452 -6.91 -4.72 -23.24
CA ASN A 452 -7.44 -4.10 -22.03
C ASN A 452 -7.94 -2.69 -22.36
N THR A 453 -8.93 -2.61 -23.26
CA THR A 453 -9.43 -1.33 -23.80
C THR A 453 -9.87 -0.36 -22.71
N SER A 454 -10.56 -0.84 -21.67
CA SER A 454 -10.99 -0.03 -20.52
C SER A 454 -9.80 0.56 -19.74
N LEU A 455 -8.72 -0.20 -19.53
CA LEU A 455 -7.51 0.31 -18.89
C LEU A 455 -6.78 1.31 -19.79
N ASN A 456 -6.71 1.05 -21.09
CA ASN A 456 -6.15 2.00 -22.05
C ASN A 456 -6.95 3.32 -22.09
N LYS A 457 -8.29 3.28 -21.94
CA LYS A 457 -9.11 4.50 -21.78
C LYS A 457 -8.69 5.29 -20.54
N VAL A 458 -8.42 4.63 -19.41
CA VAL A 458 -7.91 5.29 -18.20
C VAL A 458 -6.56 5.97 -18.47
N PHE A 459 -5.62 5.28 -19.11
CA PHE A 459 -4.30 5.85 -19.45
C PHE A 459 -4.39 7.06 -20.38
N ARG A 460 -5.40 7.10 -21.24
CA ARG A 460 -5.62 8.19 -22.21
C ARG A 460 -6.64 9.23 -21.75
N LEU A 461 -7.15 9.12 -20.51
CA LEU A 461 -8.16 10.03 -20.00
C LEU A 461 -7.57 11.44 -19.86
N LYS A 462 -8.07 12.36 -20.69
CA LYS A 462 -7.70 13.77 -20.60
C LYS A 462 -8.07 14.32 -19.23
N PHE A 463 -7.14 15.04 -18.62
CA PHE A 463 -7.30 15.59 -17.28
C PHE A 463 -7.63 14.54 -16.20
N GLY A 464 -7.26 13.27 -16.40
CA GLY A 464 -7.51 12.20 -15.42
C GLY A 464 -6.98 12.53 -14.02
N ARG A 465 -5.78 13.11 -13.92
CA ARG A 465 -5.23 13.57 -12.63
C ARG A 465 -6.09 14.66 -11.97
N VAL A 466 -6.53 15.66 -12.73
CA VAL A 466 -7.38 16.76 -12.23
C VAL A 466 -8.71 16.21 -11.68
N ARG A 467 -9.26 15.16 -12.30
CA ARG A 467 -10.47 14.47 -11.84
C ARG A 467 -10.23 13.64 -10.57
N CYS A 468 -9.13 12.89 -10.52
CA CYS A 468 -8.92 11.86 -9.50
C CYS A 468 -8.18 12.35 -8.25
N GLN A 469 -7.31 13.35 -8.36
CA GLN A 469 -6.52 13.87 -7.24
C GLN A 469 -7.39 14.41 -6.09
N PRO A 470 -8.45 15.21 -6.33
CA PRO A 470 -9.30 15.67 -5.23
C PRO A 470 -9.92 14.49 -4.46
N ILE A 471 -10.33 13.44 -5.16
CA ILE A 471 -10.89 12.22 -4.55
C ILE A 471 -9.83 11.48 -3.73
N SER A 472 -8.58 11.48 -4.20
CA SER A 472 -7.46 10.79 -3.54
C SER A 472 -7.01 11.50 -2.27
N PHE A 473 -7.07 12.83 -2.22
CA PHE A 473 -6.56 13.63 -1.11
C PHE A 473 -7.62 14.02 -0.06
N VAL A 474 -8.91 13.88 -0.36
CA VAL A 474 -9.99 14.32 0.55
C VAL A 474 -10.09 13.49 1.84
N GLY A 475 -9.52 12.28 1.85
CA GLY A 475 -9.73 11.31 2.92
C GLY A 475 -8.92 11.53 4.20
N ASP A 476 -7.84 12.31 4.16
CA ASP A 476 -6.91 12.39 5.30
C ASP A 476 -6.21 13.75 5.44
N THR A 477 -6.92 14.84 5.12
CA THR A 477 -6.31 16.17 5.05
C THR A 477 -5.73 16.64 6.40
N TRP A 478 -6.36 16.27 7.52
CA TRP A 478 -5.90 16.72 8.84
C TRP A 478 -4.62 16.00 9.27
N ASP A 479 -4.54 14.69 9.03
CA ASP A 479 -3.38 13.91 9.46
C ASP A 479 -2.20 13.97 8.48
N ASP A 480 -2.46 14.04 7.17
CA ASP A 480 -1.44 14.20 6.13
C ASP A 480 -1.13 15.69 5.87
N ASP A 481 -1.66 16.27 4.80
CA ASP A 481 -1.45 17.67 4.40
C ASP A 481 -2.69 18.23 3.69
N ILE A 482 -3.05 19.49 3.97
CA ILE A 482 -4.14 20.23 3.36
C ILE A 482 -3.80 20.69 1.94
N LEU A 483 -2.51 20.89 1.64
CA LEU A 483 -2.04 21.46 0.39
C LEU A 483 -2.38 20.62 -0.85
N PRO A 484 -2.19 19.29 -0.87
CA PRO A 484 -2.56 18.47 -2.02
C PRO A 484 -4.03 18.57 -2.39
N LEU A 485 -4.93 18.59 -1.40
CA LEU A 485 -6.36 18.79 -1.68
C LEU A 485 -6.60 20.20 -2.24
N ARG A 486 -5.95 21.24 -1.68
CA ARG A 486 -6.15 22.62 -2.13
C ARG A 486 -5.68 22.83 -3.55
N GLU A 487 -4.45 22.39 -3.87
CA GLU A 487 -3.89 22.43 -5.22
C GLU A 487 -4.79 21.67 -6.21
N SER A 488 -5.28 20.48 -5.83
CA SER A 488 -6.15 19.70 -6.71
C SER A 488 -7.47 20.41 -7.02
N LEU A 489 -8.08 21.10 -6.05
CA LEU A 489 -9.31 21.87 -6.26
C LEU A 489 -9.09 23.16 -7.04
N ILE A 490 -7.96 23.84 -6.85
CA ILE A 490 -7.55 24.98 -7.69
C ILE A 490 -7.43 24.54 -9.14
N ASN A 491 -6.83 23.37 -9.40
CA ASN A 491 -6.74 22.82 -10.74
C ASN A 491 -8.10 22.43 -11.32
N VAL A 492 -9.04 21.95 -10.50
CA VAL A 492 -10.43 21.71 -10.93
C VAL A 492 -11.11 23.01 -11.37
N GLU A 493 -10.98 24.10 -10.61
CA GLU A 493 -11.50 25.41 -11.02
C GLU A 493 -10.84 25.89 -12.31
N ARG A 494 -9.50 25.83 -12.37
CA ARG A 494 -8.70 26.30 -13.51
C ARG A 494 -9.07 25.62 -14.83
N TYR A 495 -9.28 24.30 -14.80
CA TYR A 495 -9.55 23.49 -15.99
C TYR A 495 -11.02 23.10 -16.13
N TRP A 496 -11.94 23.79 -15.44
CA TRP A 496 -13.36 23.42 -15.37
C TRP A 496 -14.01 23.30 -16.76
N HIS A 497 -13.72 24.24 -17.66
CA HIS A 497 -14.27 24.21 -19.01
C HIS A 497 -13.61 23.14 -19.89
N GLU A 498 -12.31 22.92 -19.75
CA GLU A 498 -11.56 21.87 -20.45
C GLU A 498 -11.92 20.46 -19.98
N LEU A 499 -12.46 20.31 -18.77
CA LEU A 499 -13.10 19.09 -18.29
C LEU A 499 -14.42 18.78 -19.01
N GLY A 500 -14.96 19.73 -19.79
CA GLY A 500 -16.15 19.56 -20.63
C GLY A 500 -17.43 20.15 -20.03
N PHE A 501 -17.35 20.99 -19.00
CA PHE A 501 -18.52 21.60 -18.37
C PHE A 501 -18.88 22.95 -19.01
N ASN A 502 -20.15 23.07 -19.42
CA ASN A 502 -20.69 24.27 -20.10
C ASN A 502 -21.37 25.27 -19.13
N PHE A 503 -21.17 25.11 -17.83
CA PHE A 503 -21.70 25.99 -16.79
C PHE A 503 -20.57 26.45 -15.87
N ALA A 504 -20.82 27.52 -15.10
CA ALA A 504 -19.83 28.09 -14.19
C ALA A 504 -19.35 27.05 -13.14
N CYS A 505 -18.07 27.13 -12.78
CA CYS A 505 -17.52 26.27 -11.73
C CYS A 505 -18.27 26.52 -10.40
N PRO A 506 -18.71 25.47 -9.68
CA PRO A 506 -19.38 25.64 -8.38
C PRO A 506 -18.50 26.23 -7.28
N ILE A 507 -17.18 26.25 -7.50
CA ILE A 507 -16.19 26.72 -6.52
C ILE A 507 -15.33 27.81 -7.13
N HIS A 508 -14.88 28.72 -6.27
CA HIS A 508 -13.96 29.79 -6.63
C HIS A 508 -12.92 30.00 -5.54
N PHE A 509 -11.67 30.28 -5.94
CA PHE A 509 -10.60 30.73 -5.07
C PHE A 509 -10.30 32.21 -5.30
N THR A 510 -10.35 32.99 -4.22
CA THR A 510 -9.99 34.41 -4.20
C THR A 510 -8.48 34.59 -4.44
N GLN A 511 -8.07 35.77 -4.90
CA GLN A 511 -6.64 36.09 -5.05
C GLN A 511 -5.86 35.94 -3.74
N ASP A 512 -6.50 36.22 -2.61
CA ASP A 512 -5.90 36.04 -1.28
C ASP A 512 -5.77 34.57 -0.88
N GLU A 513 -6.69 33.70 -1.30
CA GLU A 513 -6.55 32.24 -1.12
C GLU A 513 -5.42 31.68 -2.01
N LEU A 514 -5.31 32.15 -3.26
CA LEU A 514 -4.26 31.73 -4.19
C LEU A 514 -2.86 32.18 -3.74
N ARG A 515 -2.75 33.42 -3.24
CA ARG A 515 -1.51 33.95 -2.67
C ARG A 515 -1.08 33.15 -1.44
N ARG A 516 -1.99 32.93 -0.48
CA ARG A 516 -1.71 32.10 0.71
C ARG A 516 -1.34 30.67 0.36
N HIS A 517 -1.97 30.09 -0.68
CA HIS A 517 -1.58 28.78 -1.18
C HIS A 517 -0.14 28.74 -1.72
N ALA A 518 0.27 29.77 -2.46
CA ALA A 518 1.65 29.88 -2.94
C ALA A 518 2.65 30.04 -1.79
N GLU A 519 2.31 30.83 -0.76
CA GLU A 519 3.10 31.00 0.46
C GLU A 519 3.20 29.68 1.25
N ASP A 520 2.07 29.00 1.51
CA ASP A 520 2.05 27.72 2.22
C ASP A 520 2.82 26.62 1.45
N GLY A 521 2.78 26.65 0.12
CA GLY A 521 3.44 25.69 -0.78
C GLY A 521 4.94 25.91 -0.98
N GLU A 522 5.51 27.02 -0.49
CA GLU A 522 6.93 27.31 -0.63
C GLU A 522 7.79 26.20 0.01
N GLY A 523 8.78 25.66 -0.72
CA GLY A 523 9.62 24.56 -0.21
C GLY A 523 8.94 23.19 -0.18
N TRP A 524 7.69 23.05 -0.65
CA TRP A 524 6.98 21.77 -0.63
C TRP A 524 7.55 20.78 -1.63
N ASN A 525 7.79 21.21 -2.88
CA ASN A 525 8.41 20.38 -3.91
C ASN A 525 9.83 19.99 -3.50
N GLU A 526 10.60 20.93 -2.96
CA GLU A 526 11.94 20.66 -2.45
C GLU A 526 11.94 19.59 -1.35
N ALA A 527 10.96 19.63 -0.43
CA ALA A 527 10.80 18.59 0.58
C ALA A 527 10.42 17.22 -0.04
N GLN A 528 9.54 17.21 -1.05
CA GLN A 528 9.20 15.97 -1.76
C GLN A 528 10.42 15.38 -2.49
N ASP A 529 11.18 16.23 -3.19
CA ASP A 529 12.38 15.85 -3.94
C ASP A 529 13.48 15.36 -3.01
N PHE A 530 13.65 16.00 -1.85
CA PHE A 530 14.55 15.51 -0.80
C PHE A 530 14.17 14.10 -0.34
N TRP A 531 12.91 13.89 0.06
CA TRP A 531 12.45 12.56 0.50
C TRP A 531 12.58 11.52 -0.61
N LYS A 532 12.41 11.91 -1.87
CA LYS A 532 12.62 11.04 -3.03
C LYS A 532 14.10 10.68 -3.19
N ALA A 533 15.01 11.65 -2.98
CA ALA A 533 16.45 11.43 -3.10
C ALA A 533 17.00 10.47 -2.05
N ILE A 534 16.43 10.47 -0.84
CA ILE A 534 16.90 9.65 0.28
C ILE A 534 16.07 8.39 0.56
N ALA A 535 15.07 8.09 -0.28
CA ALA A 535 14.13 6.97 -0.07
C ALA A 535 14.81 5.59 0.01
N GLY A 536 16.06 5.45 -0.48
CA GLY A 536 16.87 4.24 -0.35
C GLY A 536 17.61 4.11 0.98
N ILE A 537 17.77 5.20 1.73
CA ILE A 537 18.46 5.26 3.02
C ILE A 537 17.43 5.19 4.15
N VAL A 538 16.37 5.99 4.07
CA VAL A 538 15.38 6.16 5.13
C VAL A 538 14.03 6.56 4.56
N ALA A 539 12.97 5.92 5.07
CA ALA A 539 11.60 6.22 4.71
C ALA A 539 11.06 7.44 5.50
N ARG A 540 9.97 8.04 5.01
CA ARG A 540 9.34 9.22 5.64
C ARG A 540 8.87 9.00 7.08
N ASP A 541 8.53 7.76 7.43
CA ASP A 541 8.13 7.41 8.79
C ASP A 541 9.34 7.16 9.70
N GLY A 542 10.56 7.31 9.20
CA GLY A 542 11.82 7.10 9.90
C GLY A 542 12.37 5.69 9.77
N TRP A 543 11.68 4.80 9.04
CA TRP A 543 12.13 3.42 8.90
C TRP A 543 13.39 3.29 8.05
N THR A 544 14.32 2.45 8.48
CA THR A 544 15.51 2.07 7.71
C THR A 544 15.93 0.62 8.02
N PRO A 545 16.50 -0.14 7.07
CA PRO A 545 17.10 -1.43 7.35
C PRO A 545 18.23 -1.32 8.38
N HIS A 546 18.46 -2.37 9.18
CA HIS A 546 19.52 -2.38 10.20
C HIS A 546 20.89 -1.97 9.66
N GLY A 547 21.28 -2.46 8.48
CA GLY A 547 22.57 -2.16 7.88
C GLY A 547 22.72 -0.73 7.35
N MET A 548 21.63 0.04 7.28
CA MET A 548 21.63 1.44 6.85
C MET A 548 21.32 2.41 8.01
N TYR A 549 21.09 1.89 9.23
CA TYR A 549 20.68 2.72 10.36
C TYR A 549 21.74 3.77 10.71
N ASP A 550 23.00 3.37 10.78
CA ASP A 550 24.09 4.29 11.14
C ASP A 550 24.31 5.35 10.05
N GLU A 551 24.17 4.97 8.77
CA GLU A 551 24.23 5.91 7.64
C GLU A 551 23.05 6.90 7.66
N ALA A 552 21.85 6.43 7.96
CA ALA A 552 20.67 7.27 8.10
C ALA A 552 20.83 8.25 9.27
N VAL A 553 21.32 7.79 10.42
CA VAL A 553 21.63 8.66 11.57
C VAL A 553 22.69 9.69 11.21
N ALA A 554 23.78 9.28 10.55
CA ALA A 554 24.85 10.18 10.14
C ALA A 554 24.34 11.27 9.19
N LEU A 555 23.52 10.90 8.20
CA LEU A 555 22.87 11.84 7.29
C LEU A 555 22.08 12.91 8.06
N PHE A 556 21.23 12.51 9.02
CA PHE A 556 20.45 13.47 9.80
C PHE A 556 21.29 14.27 10.80
N ALA A 557 22.41 13.72 11.29
CA ALA A 557 23.37 14.46 12.11
C ALA A 557 24.08 15.56 11.29
N GLU A 558 24.50 15.28 10.05
CA GLU A 558 25.07 16.29 9.15
C GLU A 558 24.06 17.39 8.80
N LEU A 559 22.82 17.00 8.48
CA LEU A 559 21.73 17.95 8.21
C LEU A 559 21.44 18.84 9.41
N ARG A 560 21.55 18.29 10.63
CA ARG A 560 21.43 19.03 11.86
C ARG A 560 22.54 20.07 12.01
N GLU A 561 23.80 19.70 11.84
CA GLU A 561 24.92 20.65 11.96
C GLU A 561 24.80 21.78 10.94
N LEU A 562 24.51 21.45 9.68
CA LEU A 562 24.26 22.44 8.62
C LEU A 562 23.06 23.35 8.96
N GLY A 563 22.02 22.81 9.59
CA GLY A 563 20.89 23.60 10.09
C GLY A 563 21.30 24.60 11.16
N LEU A 564 22.03 24.14 12.18
CA LEU A 564 22.44 24.95 13.32
C LEU A 564 23.44 26.05 12.97
N GLU A 565 24.31 25.83 12.00
CA GLU A 565 25.25 26.86 11.50
C GLU A 565 24.53 28.05 10.87
N ASN A 566 23.37 27.81 10.25
CA ASN A 566 22.62 28.79 9.49
C ASN A 566 21.47 29.45 10.26
N MET A 567 21.15 28.99 11.48
CA MET A 567 20.07 29.51 12.32
C MET A 567 20.58 30.37 13.48
N LYS A 568 19.77 31.33 13.96
CA LYS A 568 20.10 32.18 15.11
C LYS A 568 18.90 32.42 16.02
N GLY A 569 19.15 32.67 17.30
CA GLY A 569 18.11 33.02 18.27
C GLY A 569 17.14 31.87 18.55
N LYS A 570 15.88 32.20 18.87
CA LYS A 570 14.84 31.25 19.29
C LYS A 570 14.61 30.10 18.29
N GLU A 571 14.70 30.38 17.00
CA GLU A 571 14.62 29.40 15.91
C GLU A 571 15.71 28.33 16.01
N ARG A 572 16.95 28.74 16.33
CA ARG A 572 18.07 27.82 16.56
C ARG A 572 17.83 26.96 17.79
N ASP A 573 17.39 27.56 18.90
CA ASP A 573 17.17 26.85 20.16
C ASP A 573 16.06 25.78 20.03
N GLU A 574 14.99 26.11 19.30
CA GLU A 574 13.91 25.18 18.98
C GLU A 574 14.40 24.06 18.06
N PHE A 575 15.07 24.39 16.94
CA PHE A 575 15.62 23.40 16.03
C PHE A 575 16.63 22.46 16.73
N GLU A 576 17.48 23.00 17.60
CA GLU A 576 18.42 22.25 18.42
C GLU A 576 17.71 21.26 19.35
N ALA A 577 16.62 21.69 20.01
CA ALA A 577 15.82 20.82 20.87
C ALA A 577 15.11 19.71 20.07
N GLN A 578 14.60 20.03 18.89
CA GLN A 578 13.83 19.12 18.03
C GLN A 578 14.71 18.05 17.37
N THR A 579 15.96 18.38 17.05
CA THR A 579 16.88 17.49 16.33
C THR A 579 17.89 16.79 17.23
N ARG A 580 17.80 16.99 18.56
CA ARG A 580 18.73 16.42 19.55
C ARG A 580 18.86 14.89 19.48
N TRP A 581 17.82 14.19 19.04
CA TRP A 581 17.86 12.73 18.87
C TRP A 581 18.99 12.28 17.91
N ALA A 582 19.36 13.11 16.92
CA ALA A 582 20.44 12.84 15.99
C ALA A 582 21.85 12.97 16.60
N GLU A 583 22.01 13.61 17.77
CA GLU A 583 23.30 13.67 18.50
C GLU A 583 23.62 12.37 19.25
N SER A 584 22.59 11.74 19.82
CA SER A 584 22.76 10.67 20.82
C SER A 584 23.17 9.31 20.24
N SER A 585 22.99 9.09 18.94
CA SER A 585 23.27 7.81 18.29
C SER A 585 24.69 7.71 17.70
N SER A 586 25.43 8.82 17.63
CA SER A 586 26.82 8.85 17.16
C SER A 586 27.84 8.71 18.30
N GLN A 587 27.43 8.92 19.57
CA GLN A 587 28.33 8.80 20.74
C GLN A 587 28.43 7.38 21.32
N SER A 588 27.52 6.47 20.99
CA SER A 588 27.57 5.06 21.45
C SER A 588 28.64 4.22 20.74
N HIS A 589 29.37 4.77 19.77
CA HIS A 589 30.46 4.10 19.07
C HIS A 589 31.87 4.41 19.58
N ASN A 590 32.00 5.24 20.63
CA ASN A 590 33.29 5.48 21.28
C ASN A 590 33.48 4.73 22.62
N GLU A 591 32.46 3.99 23.09
CA GLU A 591 32.58 3.12 24.26
C GLU A 591 31.87 1.78 24.00
N GLY A 592 32.63 0.77 23.57
CA GLY A 592 32.15 -0.61 23.35
C GLY A 592 33.18 -1.52 22.73
#